data_AF-A0A349N082-F1
#
_entry.id   AF-A0A349N082-F1
#
_cell.length_a   1.000
_cell.length_b   1.000
_cell.length_c   1.000
_cell.angle_alpha   90.00
_cell.angle_beta   90.00
_cell.angle_gamma   90.00
#
_symmetry.space_group_name_H-M   'P 1'
#
loop_
_entity.id
_entity.type
_entity.pdbx_description
1 polymer ?
#
loop_
_entity_poly.entity_id
_entity_poly.type
_entity_poly.pdbx_seq_one_letter_code
_entity_poly.pdbx_strand_id
1 'polypeptide(L)'
;MQKGAFMMKMKTMIAAAMIGAACLTGSAYEAEAAGNGYVNLEAVIASSPDFQQASKSLASEQSRLQQEYNTESKSMSDQDKAALQQKLNRQLVDAQQRLMRPVQDKLRQAVQKAARDKQVDFVVSSGVVLYGGTDLTEAVKAAMK
;
A
#
# COMPACT_ATOMS: atom_id res chain seq x y z
N MET A 1 24.63 17.32 -87.90
CA MET A 1 24.99 18.52 -87.12
C MET A 1 24.04 18.66 -85.94
N GLN A 2 24.60 19.13 -84.83
CA GLN A 2 24.10 19.24 -83.45
C GLN A 2 22.73 19.94 -83.28
N LYS A 3 22.18 19.75 -82.06
CA LYS A 3 21.19 20.54 -81.27
C LYS A 3 19.93 19.70 -80.99
N GLY A 4 19.39 19.59 -79.79
CA GLY A 4 19.58 20.27 -78.51
C GLY A 4 18.44 19.80 -77.60
N ALA A 5 18.60 20.02 -76.29
CA ALA A 5 17.74 19.59 -75.20
C ALA A 5 16.21 19.62 -75.45
N PHE A 6 15.53 18.51 -75.13
CA PHE A 6 14.35 18.47 -74.26
C PHE A 6 13.95 17.00 -74.07
N MET A 7 14.66 16.26 -73.20
CA MET A 7 14.25 14.89 -72.87
C MET A 7 14.36 14.70 -71.37
N MET A 8 13.20 14.82 -70.73
CA MET A 8 12.83 14.34 -69.41
C MET A 8 13.59 13.06 -69.04
N LYS A 9 14.70 13.22 -68.32
CA LYS A 9 15.41 12.13 -67.66
C LYS A 9 15.76 12.60 -66.26
N MET A 10 14.82 12.36 -65.34
CA MET A 10 15.13 12.40 -63.91
C MET A 10 14.62 11.10 -63.29
N LYS A 11 15.28 10.00 -63.69
CA LYS A 11 15.44 8.81 -62.87
C LYS A 11 16.40 9.18 -61.73
N THR A 12 15.84 9.74 -60.68
CA THR A 12 16.46 10.00 -59.37
C THR A 12 15.31 9.96 -58.38
N MET A 13 15.38 9.35 -57.22
CA MET A 13 16.48 8.67 -56.56
C MET A 13 15.83 7.64 -55.65
N ILE A 14 16.53 6.52 -55.53
CA ILE A 14 16.28 5.47 -54.56
C ILE A 14 16.13 6.09 -53.17
N ALA A 15 15.18 5.54 -52.41
CA ALA A 15 14.89 5.83 -51.02
C ALA A 15 16.16 6.07 -50.18
N ALA A 16 16.41 7.34 -49.84
CA ALA A 16 17.41 7.76 -48.88
C ALA A 16 16.95 9.09 -48.27
N ALA A 17 15.96 9.02 -47.37
CA ALA A 17 15.67 9.99 -46.31
C ALA A 17 14.25 9.74 -45.76
N MET A 18 14.08 8.69 -44.94
CA MET A 18 13.05 8.62 -43.89
C MET A 18 13.55 7.74 -42.73
N ILE A 19 14.82 7.93 -42.37
CA ILE A 19 15.39 7.57 -41.07
C ILE A 19 16.10 8.83 -40.60
N GLY A 20 15.40 9.68 -39.85
CA GLY A 20 15.98 10.91 -39.33
C GLY A 20 14.98 12.05 -39.16
N ALA A 21 13.99 11.90 -38.28
CA ALA A 21 13.31 13.00 -37.57
C ALA A 21 12.23 12.51 -36.56
N ALA A 22 12.47 11.41 -35.83
CA ALA A 22 11.66 11.07 -34.66
C ALA A 22 12.50 10.74 -33.41
N CYS A 23 13.80 11.05 -33.43
CA CYS A 23 14.70 10.97 -32.27
C CYS A 23 14.80 12.31 -31.52
N LEU A 24 13.70 13.07 -31.36
CA LEU A 24 13.70 14.36 -30.65
C LEU A 24 12.60 14.53 -29.59
N THR A 25 11.86 13.48 -29.25
CA THR A 25 11.23 13.37 -27.93
C THR A 25 11.93 12.26 -27.18
N GLY A 26 13.22 12.44 -26.94
CA GLY A 26 13.84 11.84 -25.77
C GLY A 26 13.13 12.43 -24.57
N SER A 27 12.00 11.83 -24.17
CA SER A 27 11.67 11.80 -22.77
C SER A 27 12.87 11.13 -22.15
N ALA A 28 13.83 11.90 -21.66
CA ALA A 28 14.64 11.43 -20.57
C ALA A 28 13.62 11.15 -19.47
N TYR A 29 13.08 9.93 -19.44
CA TYR A 29 12.78 9.31 -18.17
C TYR A 29 14.14 9.22 -17.49
N GLU A 30 14.59 10.33 -16.92
CA GLU A 30 15.48 10.26 -15.78
C GLU A 30 14.74 9.32 -14.84
N ALA A 31 15.30 8.12 -14.66
CA ALA A 31 14.93 7.30 -13.54
C ALA A 31 15.33 8.14 -12.33
N GLU A 32 14.42 9.01 -11.87
CA GLU A 32 14.52 9.64 -10.56
C GLU A 32 14.74 8.47 -9.62
N ALA A 33 15.92 8.42 -9.00
CA ALA A 33 16.25 7.37 -8.06
C ALA A 33 15.13 7.35 -7.03
N ALA A 34 14.30 6.30 -7.06
CA ALA A 34 13.14 6.25 -6.21
C ALA A 34 13.62 6.30 -4.77
N GLY A 35 13.09 7.26 -4.03
CA GLY A 35 13.52 7.51 -2.67
C GLY A 35 13.17 6.33 -1.77
N ASN A 36 13.94 6.15 -0.71
CA ASN A 36 13.51 5.34 0.43
C ASN A 36 12.63 6.24 1.31
N GLY A 37 11.57 5.71 1.90
CA GLY A 37 10.75 6.43 2.86
C GLY A 37 10.55 5.64 4.14
N TYR A 38 10.09 6.34 5.16
CA TYR A 38 9.77 5.71 6.43
C TYR A 38 8.49 6.29 7.02
N VAL A 39 7.85 5.51 7.89
CA VAL A 39 6.65 5.89 8.61
C VAL A 39 6.82 5.54 10.08
N ASN A 40 6.53 6.50 10.97
CA ASN A 40 6.31 6.21 12.36
C ASN A 40 4.90 5.60 12.55
N LEU A 41 4.84 4.27 12.55
CA LEU A 41 3.58 3.54 12.64
C LEU A 41 2.84 3.81 13.95
N GLU A 42 3.55 3.92 15.06
CA GLU A 42 2.96 4.22 16.37
C GLU A 42 2.23 5.56 16.34
N ALA A 43 2.87 6.59 15.78
CA ALA A 43 2.27 7.90 15.64
C ALA A 43 1.03 7.88 14.71
N VAL A 44 1.05 7.09 13.64
CA VAL A 44 -0.11 6.91 12.76
C VAL A 44 -1.27 6.24 13.49
N ILE A 45 -1.01 5.12 14.16
CA ILE A 45 -2.01 4.36 14.93
C ILE A 45 -2.62 5.25 16.02
N ALA A 46 -1.79 5.92 16.81
CA ALA A 46 -2.23 6.81 17.89
C ALA A 46 -3.16 7.93 17.39
N SER A 47 -2.94 8.42 16.18
CA SER A 47 -3.73 9.49 15.56
C SER A 47 -4.99 9.01 14.82
N SER A 48 -5.21 7.70 14.68
CA SER A 48 -6.26 7.13 13.84
C SER A 48 -7.52 6.77 14.64
N PRO A 49 -8.67 7.44 14.41
CA PRO A 49 -9.93 7.10 15.06
C PRO A 49 -10.40 5.67 14.74
N ASP A 50 -10.15 5.19 13.52
CA ASP A 50 -10.54 3.84 13.10
C ASP A 50 -9.80 2.75 13.89
N PHE A 51 -8.50 2.94 14.17
CA PHE A 51 -7.74 2.03 15.04
C PHE A 51 -8.28 2.04 16.47
N GLN A 52 -8.59 3.22 17.01
CA GLN A 52 -9.17 3.35 18.36
C GLN A 52 -10.54 2.65 18.44
N GLN A 53 -11.38 2.83 17.43
CA GLN A 53 -12.70 2.22 17.37
C GLN A 53 -12.60 0.69 17.23
N ALA A 54 -11.76 0.18 16.33
CA ALA A 54 -11.55 -1.26 16.17
C ALA A 54 -11.00 -1.90 17.45
N SER A 55 -10.07 -1.23 18.14
CA SER A 55 -9.54 -1.68 19.43
C SER A 55 -10.61 -1.74 20.51
N LYS A 56 -11.46 -0.72 20.60
CA LYS A 56 -12.60 -0.69 21.53
C LYS A 56 -13.61 -1.80 21.24
N SER A 57 -13.92 -2.03 19.96
CA SER A 57 -14.81 -3.13 19.55
C SER A 57 -14.22 -4.50 19.89
N LEU A 58 -12.92 -4.70 19.69
CA LEU A 58 -12.26 -5.96 20.03
C LEU A 58 -12.23 -6.20 21.55
N ALA A 59 -11.92 -5.17 22.35
CA ALA A 59 -11.97 -5.24 23.80
C ALA A 59 -13.39 -5.56 24.32
N SER A 60 -14.42 -4.99 23.69
CA SER A 60 -15.81 -5.28 24.01
C SER A 60 -16.16 -6.74 23.70
N GLU A 61 -15.69 -7.26 22.56
CA GLU A 61 -15.90 -8.67 22.20
C GLU A 61 -15.17 -9.62 23.14
N GLN A 62 -13.94 -9.29 23.54
CA GLN A 62 -13.20 -10.08 24.54
C GLN A 62 -13.96 -10.14 25.87
N SER A 63 -14.50 -9.01 26.34
CA SER A 63 -15.33 -8.95 27.55
C SER A 63 -16.59 -9.80 27.41
N ARG A 64 -17.28 -9.71 26.26
CA ARG A 64 -18.48 -10.52 25.96
C ARG A 64 -18.17 -12.02 26.00
N LEU A 65 -17.10 -12.45 25.34
CA LEU A 65 -16.69 -13.87 25.30
C LEU A 65 -16.28 -14.38 26.69
N GLN A 66 -15.62 -13.54 27.49
CA GLN A 66 -15.30 -13.90 28.88
C GLN A 66 -16.56 -14.08 29.74
N GLN A 67 -17.56 -13.21 29.57
CA GLN A 67 -18.86 -13.34 30.26
C GLN A 67 -19.62 -14.59 29.79
N GLU A 68 -19.58 -14.90 28.49
CA GLU A 68 -20.15 -16.12 27.91
C GLU A 68 -19.51 -17.36 28.56
N TYR A 69 -18.18 -17.43 28.60
CA TYR A 69 -17.47 -18.51 29.31
C TYR A 69 -17.91 -18.61 30.77
N ASN A 70 -17.86 -17.51 31.53
CA ASN A 70 -18.19 -17.51 32.95
C ASN A 70 -19.64 -17.92 33.23
N THR A 71 -20.55 -17.71 32.29
CA THR A 71 -21.96 -18.05 32.45
C THR A 71 -22.23 -19.49 32.05
N GLU A 72 -21.78 -19.90 30.86
CA GLU A 72 -22.05 -21.24 30.32
C GLU A 72 -21.25 -22.34 31.05
N SER A 73 -20.03 -22.02 31.50
CA SER A 73 -19.15 -23.00 32.16
C SER A 73 -19.64 -23.49 33.52
N LYS A 74 -20.57 -22.78 34.19
CA LYS A 74 -20.96 -23.06 35.60
C LYS A 74 -21.56 -24.45 35.81
N SER A 75 -22.26 -24.97 34.80
CA SER A 75 -22.92 -26.28 34.85
C SER A 75 -22.26 -27.32 33.93
N MET A 76 -21.11 -26.99 33.34
CA MET A 76 -20.41 -27.86 32.39
C MET A 76 -19.42 -28.80 33.09
N SER A 77 -19.22 -29.98 32.49
CA SER A 77 -18.10 -30.86 32.84
C SER A 77 -16.76 -30.20 32.44
N ASP A 78 -15.64 -30.69 32.97
CA ASP A 78 -14.33 -30.11 32.63
C ASP A 78 -13.96 -30.33 31.15
N GLN A 79 -14.40 -31.43 30.54
CA GLN A 79 -14.25 -31.65 29.11
C GLN A 79 -15.03 -30.62 28.29
N ASP A 80 -16.28 -30.35 28.69
CA ASP A 80 -17.14 -29.39 28.00
C ASP A 80 -16.64 -27.95 28.18
N LYS A 81 -16.09 -27.60 29.35
CA LYS A 81 -15.41 -26.32 29.58
C LYS A 81 -14.20 -26.13 28.66
N ALA A 82 -13.38 -27.17 28.47
CA ALA A 82 -12.25 -27.11 27.57
C ALA A 82 -12.69 -26.89 26.10
N ALA A 83 -13.75 -27.57 25.67
CA ALA A 83 -14.34 -27.38 24.35
C ALA A 83 -14.93 -25.96 24.18
N LEU A 84 -15.62 -25.45 25.20
CA LEU A 84 -16.14 -24.08 25.22
C LEU A 84 -14.99 -23.06 25.12
N GLN A 85 -13.93 -23.22 25.91
CA GLN A 85 -12.76 -22.33 25.84
C GLN A 85 -12.16 -22.31 24.43
N GLN A 86 -11.98 -23.47 23.79
CA GLN A 86 -11.47 -23.55 22.42
C GLN A 86 -12.41 -22.88 21.41
N LYS A 87 -13.73 -23.02 21.57
CA LYS A 87 -14.73 -22.33 20.73
C LYS A 87 -14.61 -20.82 20.88
N LEU A 88 -14.61 -20.29 22.11
CA LEU A 88 -14.56 -18.86 22.36
C LEU A 88 -13.22 -18.25 21.94
N ASN A 89 -12.10 -18.96 22.11
CA ASN A 89 -10.81 -18.53 21.59
C ASN A 89 -10.82 -18.37 20.06
N ARG A 90 -11.44 -19.31 19.33
CA ARG A 90 -11.60 -19.19 17.87
C ARG A 90 -12.45 -17.97 17.51
N GLN A 91 -13.55 -17.74 18.22
CA GLN A 91 -14.40 -16.56 18.02
C GLN A 91 -13.64 -15.25 18.26
N LEU A 92 -12.76 -15.20 19.26
CA LEU A 92 -11.91 -14.03 19.53
C LEU A 92 -10.93 -13.77 18.38
N VAL A 93 -10.28 -14.81 17.85
CA VAL A 93 -9.38 -14.69 16.69
C VAL A 93 -10.14 -14.20 15.47
N ASP A 94 -11.32 -14.76 15.19
CA ASP A 94 -12.17 -14.32 14.07
C ASP A 94 -12.62 -12.86 14.22
N ALA A 95 -12.97 -12.46 15.45
CA ALA A 95 -13.31 -11.08 15.75
C ALA A 95 -12.12 -10.14 15.57
N GLN A 96 -10.92 -10.53 16.02
CA GLN A 96 -9.71 -9.75 15.80
C GLN A 96 -9.45 -9.54 14.31
N GLN A 97 -9.55 -10.59 13.50
CA GLN A 97 -9.38 -10.47 12.05
C GLN A 97 -10.44 -9.56 11.44
N ARG A 98 -11.72 -9.79 11.74
CA ARG A 98 -12.84 -9.02 11.19
C ARG A 98 -12.77 -7.53 11.55
N LEU A 99 -12.38 -7.21 12.77
CA LEU A 99 -12.35 -5.84 13.28
C LEU A 99 -11.08 -5.09 12.88
N MET A 100 -9.93 -5.75 12.85
CA MET A 100 -8.65 -5.09 12.59
C MET A 100 -8.28 -5.04 11.11
N ARG A 101 -8.70 -6.02 10.31
CA ARG A 101 -8.31 -6.10 8.89
C ARG A 101 -8.72 -4.88 8.06
N PRO A 102 -9.93 -4.32 8.20
CA PRO A 102 -10.31 -3.11 7.47
C PRO A 102 -9.37 -1.93 7.77
N VAL A 103 -8.94 -1.78 9.03
CA VAL A 103 -8.06 -0.68 9.43
C VAL A 103 -6.62 -0.92 8.95
N GLN A 104 -6.15 -2.16 8.93
CA GLN A 104 -4.86 -2.54 8.34
C GLN A 104 -4.84 -2.29 6.82
N ASP A 105 -5.94 -2.59 6.13
CA ASP A 105 -6.07 -2.34 4.69
C ASP A 105 -6.11 -0.83 4.41
N LYS A 106 -6.83 -0.05 5.22
CA LYS A 106 -6.82 1.43 5.14
C LYS A 106 -5.41 1.99 5.34
N LEU A 107 -4.68 1.50 6.34
CA LEU A 107 -3.27 1.88 6.58
C LEU A 107 -2.39 1.57 5.38
N ARG A 108 -2.52 0.36 4.81
CA ARG A 108 -1.76 -0.02 3.61
C ARG A 108 -2.03 0.93 2.45
N GLN A 109 -3.30 1.26 2.21
CA GLN A 109 -3.68 2.20 1.15
C GLN A 109 -3.15 3.61 1.41
N ALA A 110 -3.20 4.08 2.66
CA ALA A 110 -2.64 5.37 3.05
C ALA A 110 -1.13 5.45 2.83
N VAL A 111 -0.38 4.40 3.23
CA VAL A 111 1.06 4.28 2.98
C VAL A 111 1.36 4.27 1.48
N GLN A 112 0.64 3.45 0.70
CA GLN A 112 0.82 3.39 -0.74
C GLN A 112 0.53 4.73 -1.43
N LYS A 113 -0.50 5.46 -0.97
CA LYS A 113 -0.81 6.80 -1.48
C LYS A 113 0.34 7.76 -1.19
N ALA A 114 0.78 7.85 0.07
CA ALA A 114 1.87 8.74 0.46
C ALA A 114 3.18 8.41 -0.28
N ALA A 115 3.47 7.13 -0.49
CA ALA A 115 4.65 6.68 -1.23
C ALA A 115 4.59 7.13 -2.70
N ARG A 116 3.46 6.92 -3.39
CA ARG A 116 3.27 7.38 -4.78
C ARG A 116 3.38 8.91 -4.91
N ASP A 117 2.74 9.64 -4.00
CA ASP A 117 2.75 11.11 -4.01
C ASP A 117 4.15 11.69 -3.76
N LYS A 118 5.05 10.91 -3.14
CA LYS A 118 6.42 11.29 -2.81
C LYS A 118 7.48 10.55 -3.63
N GLN A 119 7.08 9.79 -4.65
CA GLN A 119 7.97 9.01 -5.52
C GLN A 119 8.95 8.11 -4.71
N VAL A 120 8.42 7.46 -3.67
CA VAL A 120 9.13 6.50 -2.81
C VAL A 120 8.71 5.08 -3.18
N ASP A 121 9.67 4.20 -3.42
CA ASP A 121 9.40 2.79 -3.76
C ASP A 121 9.31 1.89 -2.53
N PHE A 122 10.13 2.17 -1.51
CA PHE A 122 10.21 1.36 -0.30
C PHE A 122 9.88 2.18 0.93
N VAL A 123 8.90 1.73 1.69
CA VAL A 123 8.53 2.33 2.98
C VAL A 123 8.82 1.34 4.10
N VAL A 124 9.64 1.76 5.05
CA VAL A 124 9.95 0.99 6.26
C VAL A 124 9.41 1.66 7.51
N SER A 125 9.33 0.91 8.61
CA SER A 125 9.02 1.51 9.91
C SER A 125 10.18 2.38 10.38
N SER A 126 9.88 3.54 10.99
CA SER A 126 10.91 4.46 11.50
C SER A 126 11.83 3.83 12.54
N GLY A 127 11.39 2.78 13.25
CA GLY A 127 12.17 2.10 14.27
C GLY A 127 13.43 1.37 13.76
N VAL A 128 13.56 1.19 12.45
CA VAL A 128 14.74 0.54 11.83
C VAL A 128 15.57 1.50 10.96
N VAL A 129 15.23 2.78 10.93
CA VAL A 129 15.93 3.79 10.12
C VAL A 129 16.93 4.55 10.98
N LEU A 130 18.20 4.51 10.58
CA LEU A 130 19.28 5.23 11.27
C LEU A 130 19.56 6.61 10.68
N TYR A 131 19.47 6.74 9.35
CA TYR A 131 19.74 8.00 8.63
C TYR A 131 19.13 7.97 7.22
N GLY A 132 18.69 9.14 6.75
CA GLY A 132 18.16 9.35 5.40
C GLY A 132 16.69 8.92 5.24
N GLY A 133 16.26 8.89 3.98
CA GLY A 133 14.89 8.59 3.60
C GLY A 133 13.89 9.73 3.84
N THR A 134 12.74 9.63 3.19
CA THR A 134 11.65 10.60 3.29
C THR A 134 10.68 10.19 4.40
N ASP A 135 10.44 11.10 5.35
CA ASP A 135 9.39 10.90 6.34
C ASP A 135 8.00 11.02 5.70
N LEU A 136 7.24 9.94 5.71
CA LEU A 136 5.87 9.88 5.19
C LEU A 136 4.82 9.95 6.30
N THR A 137 5.22 10.06 7.57
CA THR A 137 4.34 9.93 8.74
C THR A 137 3.12 10.85 8.65
N GLU A 138 3.32 12.16 8.46
CA GLU A 138 2.21 13.12 8.41
C GLU A 138 1.30 12.92 7.18
N ALA A 139 1.87 12.53 6.03
CA ALA A 139 1.10 12.22 4.84
C ALA A 139 0.20 10.99 5.04
N VAL A 140 0.72 9.96 5.72
CA VAL A 140 -0.05 8.76 6.07
C VAL A 140 -1.13 9.08 7.11
N LYS A 141 -0.82 9.87 8.14
CA LYS A 141 -1.83 10.35 9.11
C LYS A 141 -2.97 11.08 8.39
N ALA A 142 -2.65 11.96 7.45
CA ALA A 142 -3.65 12.69 6.69
C ALA A 142 -4.53 11.77 5.83
N ALA A 143 -3.95 10.73 5.21
CA ALA A 143 -4.68 9.74 4.42
C ALA A 143 -5.47 8.72 5.26
N MET A 144 -5.23 8.66 6.57
CA MET A 144 -5.93 7.79 7.52
C MET A 144 -7.15 8.44 8.17
N LYS A 145 -7.31 9.77 8.08
CA LYS A 145 -8.51 10.49 8.51
C LYS A 145 -9.67 10.11 7.60
#